data_AF-A0A9P0CGW1-F1
#
_entry.id   AF-A0A9P0CGW1-F1
#
_cell.length_a   1.000
_cell.length_b   1.000
_cell.length_c   1.000
_cell.angle_alpha   90.00
_cell.angle_beta   90.00
_cell.angle_gamma   90.00
#
_symmetry.space_group_name_H-M   'P 1'
#
loop_
_entity.id
_entity.type
_entity.pdbx_description
1 polymer ?
#
loop_
_entity_poly.entity_id
_entity_poly.type
_entity_poly.pdbx_seq_one_letter_code
_entity_poly.pdbx_strand_id
1 'polypeptide(L)'
;MIGFAGDNASVMMGKKTGVQAKFRELNEDIFILGCRCHSLHLCSSAACTKLPKSVEEFVRNLYNHFSNSPRRIDEFEEYQKFLQLKPHKLLRPAQTRWLSLQISFENRKINLEHI
;
A
#
# COMPACT_ATOMS: atom_id res chain seq x y z
N MET A 1 0.53 25.75 21.56
CA MET A 1 0.60 24.73 20.49
C MET A 1 -0.64 24.86 19.63
N ILE A 2 -0.51 24.95 18.30
CA ILE A 2 -1.61 25.29 17.37
C ILE A 2 -2.13 24.09 16.55
N GLY A 3 -1.43 22.96 16.56
CA GLY A 3 -1.88 21.76 15.86
C GLY A 3 -1.17 20.49 16.32
N PHE A 4 -1.80 19.35 16.08
CA PHE A 4 -1.30 18.00 16.34
C PHE A 4 -1.60 17.08 15.17
N ALA A 5 -0.61 16.29 14.75
CA ALA A 5 -0.77 15.25 13.74
C ALA A 5 -0.25 13.91 14.27
N GLY A 6 -0.98 12.83 13.98
CA GLY A 6 -0.63 11.49 14.48
C GLY A 6 -1.27 10.38 13.65
N ASP A 7 -0.91 9.13 13.95
CA ASP A 7 -1.63 7.99 13.38
C ASP A 7 -3.09 7.95 13.85
N ASN A 8 -3.94 7.18 13.17
CA ASN A 8 -5.36 7.10 13.51
C ASN A 8 -5.65 6.09 14.64
N ALA A 9 -4.64 5.61 15.36
CA ALA A 9 -4.86 4.65 16.44
C ALA A 9 -5.68 5.33 17.55
N SER A 10 -6.51 4.55 18.25
CA SER A 10 -7.36 5.06 19.33
C SER A 10 -6.57 5.74 20.45
N VAL A 11 -5.30 5.37 20.65
CA VAL A 11 -4.42 6.03 21.61
C VAL A 11 -4.05 7.46 21.19
N MET A 12 -3.92 7.74 19.89
CA MET A 12 -3.59 9.07 19.37
C MET A 12 -4.85 9.89 19.07
N MET A 13 -5.79 9.28 18.34
CA MET A 13 -6.98 9.93 17.79
C MET A 13 -8.27 9.52 18.50
N GLY A 14 -8.20 8.93 19.69
CA GLY A 14 -9.37 8.67 20.52
C GLY A 14 -10.03 9.96 21.01
N LYS A 15 -11.36 10.06 20.90
CA LYS A 15 -12.12 11.26 21.30
C LYS A 15 -12.24 11.48 22.81
N LYS A 16 -12.03 10.44 23.63
CA LYS A 16 -12.19 10.49 25.10
C LYS A 16 -10.86 10.34 25.84
N THR A 17 -10.06 9.35 25.45
CA THR A 17 -8.81 8.98 26.15
C THR A 17 -7.57 9.16 25.27
N GLY A 18 -7.74 9.58 24.02
CA GLY A 18 -6.63 9.73 23.09
C GLY A 18 -5.84 11.01 23.34
N VAL A 19 -4.61 11.05 22.80
CA VAL A 19 -3.75 12.23 22.86
C VAL A 19 -4.44 13.48 22.31
N GLN A 20 -5.24 13.35 21.23
CA GLN A 20 -6.03 14.48 20.71
C GLN A 20 -7.03 15.03 21.72
N ALA A 21 -7.62 14.19 22.58
CA ALA A 21 -8.59 14.61 23.58
C ALA A 21 -7.89 15.41 24.67
N LYS A 22 -6.69 14.97 25.09
CA LYS A 22 -5.84 15.70 26.03
C LYS A 22 -5.37 17.04 25.48
N PHE A 23 -5.07 17.13 24.19
CA PHE A 23 -4.79 18.43 23.58
C PHE A 23 -6.00 19.35 23.53
N ARG A 24 -7.19 18.81 23.25
CA ARG A 24 -8.44 19.60 23.27
C ARG A 24 -8.84 20.08 24.67
N GLU A 25 -8.51 19.32 25.72
CA GLU A 25 -8.69 19.75 27.12
C GLU A 25 -7.83 21.00 27.45
N LEU A 26 -6.65 21.13 26.83
CA LEU A 26 -5.74 22.25 27.05
C LEU A 26 -6.00 23.43 26.10
N ASN A 27 -6.45 23.15 24.88
CA ASN A 27 -6.78 24.13 23.86
C ASN A 27 -7.86 23.58 22.94
N GLU A 28 -9.09 24.07 23.08
CA GLU A 28 -10.23 23.60 22.29
C GLU A 28 -10.06 23.89 20.78
N ASP A 29 -9.36 24.97 20.43
CA ASP A 29 -9.13 25.43 19.06
C ASP A 29 -7.94 24.76 18.35
N ILE A 30 -7.34 23.72 18.96
CA ILE A 30 -6.22 23.02 18.34
C ILE A 30 -6.63 22.30 17.06
N PHE A 31 -5.85 22.49 15.99
CA PHE A 31 -6.05 21.75 14.75
C PHE A 31 -5.54 20.30 14.89
N ILE A 32 -6.41 19.30 14.68
CA ILE A 32 -6.03 17.88 14.73
C ILE A 32 -6.05 17.28 13.33
N LEU A 33 -4.94 16.65 12.91
CA LEU A 33 -4.82 15.96 11.63
C LEU A 33 -4.50 14.47 11.82
N GLY A 34 -5.44 13.62 11.40
CA GLY A 34 -5.20 12.18 11.28
C GLY A 34 -4.26 11.82 10.12
N CYS A 35 -3.62 10.67 10.22
CA CYS A 35 -2.76 10.14 9.17
C CYS A 35 -3.58 9.74 7.95
N ARG A 36 -3.51 10.55 6.89
CA ARG A 36 -4.13 10.26 5.57
C ARG A 36 -3.69 8.91 5.02
N CYS A 37 -2.44 8.53 5.25
CA CYS A 37 -1.90 7.26 4.80
C CYS A 37 -2.63 6.07 5.44
N HIS A 38 -2.97 6.17 6.73
CA HIS A 38 -3.75 5.16 7.42
C HIS A 38 -5.19 5.09 6.86
N SER A 39 -5.83 6.24 6.60
CA SER A 39 -7.15 6.27 5.97
C SER A 39 -7.15 5.62 4.57
N LEU A 40 -6.16 5.96 3.74
CA LEU A 40 -5.98 5.36 2.41
C LEU A 40 -5.76 3.85 2.49
N HIS A 41 -5.00 3.38 3.48
CA HIS A 41 -4.83 1.95 3.73
C HIS A 41 -6.15 1.25 4.04
N LEU A 42 -6.96 1.80 4.95
CA LEU A 42 -8.25 1.22 5.31
C LEU A 42 -9.18 1.15 4.09
N CYS A 43 -9.27 2.22 3.30
CA CYS A 43 -10.06 2.25 2.08
C CYS A 43 -9.58 1.21 1.07
N SER A 44 -8.28 1.14 0.80
CA SER A 44 -7.70 0.20 -0.16
C SER A 44 -7.86 -1.24 0.30
N SER A 45 -7.64 -1.52 1.59
CA SER A 45 -7.83 -2.85 2.17
C SER A 45 -9.28 -3.29 2.06
N ALA A 46 -10.24 -2.41 2.36
CA ALA A 46 -11.67 -2.69 2.20
C ALA A 46 -12.03 -2.96 0.73
N ALA A 47 -11.51 -2.17 -0.21
CA ALA A 47 -11.71 -2.41 -1.64
C ALA A 47 -11.13 -3.76 -2.10
N CYS A 48 -9.95 -4.14 -1.61
CA CYS A 48 -9.32 -5.42 -1.93
C CYS A 48 -10.17 -6.62 -1.47
N THR A 49 -10.98 -6.50 -0.41
CA THR A 49 -11.91 -7.57 0.00
C THR A 49 -12.99 -7.88 -1.03
N LYS A 50 -13.22 -6.97 -1.99
CA LYS A 50 -14.18 -7.16 -3.09
C LYS A 50 -13.55 -7.86 -4.29
N LEU A 51 -12.22 -8.00 -4.34
CA LEU A 51 -11.55 -8.73 -5.40
C LEU A 51 -11.74 -10.25 -5.22
N PRO A 52 -11.81 -11.03 -6.31
CA PRO A 52 -11.80 -12.48 -6.22
C PRO A 52 -10.52 -12.97 -5.53
N LYS A 53 -10.63 -13.96 -4.64
CA LYS A 53 -9.48 -14.54 -3.93
C LYS A 53 -8.39 -15.08 -4.88
N SER A 54 -8.79 -15.59 -6.04
CA SER A 54 -7.88 -16.08 -7.08
C SER A 54 -6.89 -15.02 -7.56
N VAL A 55 -7.30 -13.76 -7.57
CA VAL A 55 -6.48 -12.62 -7.99
C VAL A 55 -5.37 -12.36 -6.98
N GLU A 56 -5.71 -12.40 -5.68
CA GLU A 56 -4.73 -12.24 -4.61
C GLU A 56 -3.74 -13.41 -4.57
N GLU A 57 -4.24 -14.63 -4.71
CA GLU A 57 -3.43 -15.85 -4.74
C GLU A 57 -2.48 -15.87 -5.94
N PHE A 58 -2.96 -15.46 -7.12
CA PHE A 58 -2.13 -15.32 -8.31
C PHE A 58 -0.95 -14.36 -8.08
N VAL A 59 -1.22 -13.16 -7.55
CA VAL A 59 -0.18 -12.16 -7.29
C VAL A 59 0.82 -12.65 -6.25
N ARG A 60 0.35 -13.35 -5.22
CA ARG A 60 1.21 -13.96 -4.19
C ARG A 60 2.10 -15.06 -4.76
N ASN A 61 1.55 -15.93 -5.59
CA ASN A 61 2.29 -17.01 -6.23
C ASN A 61 3.33 -16.47 -7.21
N LEU A 62 2.98 -15.44 -7.98
CA LEU A 62 3.89 -14.76 -8.88
C LEU A 62 5.09 -14.17 -8.12
N TYR A 63 4.83 -13.44 -7.03
CA TYR A 63 5.90 -12.90 -6.20
C TYR A 63 6.79 -14.01 -5.65
N ASN A 64 6.21 -15.07 -5.06
CA ASN A 64 6.96 -16.19 -4.48
C ASN A 64 7.80 -16.95 -5.52
N HIS A 65 7.31 -17.05 -6.76
CA HIS A 65 8.05 -17.69 -7.84
C HIS A 65 9.36 -16.95 -8.11
N PHE A 66 9.30 -15.63 -8.33
CA PHE A 66 10.48 -14.84 -8.68
C PHE A 66 11.35 -14.48 -7.47
N SER A 67 10.77 -14.09 -6.33
CA SER A 67 11.52 -13.51 -5.21
C SER A 67 12.51 -14.46 -4.53
N ASN A 68 12.33 -15.77 -4.70
CA ASN A 68 13.10 -16.79 -4.00
C ASN A 68 14.26 -17.36 -4.83
N SER A 69 14.49 -16.86 -6.05
CA SER A 69 15.58 -17.33 -6.90
C SER A 69 16.28 -16.15 -7.57
N PRO A 70 17.56 -15.90 -7.24
CA PRO A 70 18.37 -14.89 -7.92
C PRO A 70 18.36 -15.07 -9.43
N ARG A 71 18.52 -16.32 -9.91
CA ARG A 71 18.46 -16.65 -11.33
C ARG A 71 17.15 -16.19 -12.00
N ARG A 72 16.00 -16.42 -11.36
CA ARG A 72 14.71 -15.99 -11.92
C ARG A 72 14.52 -14.48 -11.88
N ILE A 73 15.15 -13.79 -10.93
CA ILE A 73 15.17 -12.33 -10.89
C ILE A 73 15.99 -11.80 -12.07
N ASP A 74 17.17 -12.37 -12.32
CA ASP A 74 18.04 -11.99 -13.43
C ASP A 74 17.35 -12.27 -14.78
N GLU A 75 16.76 -13.46 -14.96
CA GLU A 75 15.96 -13.82 -16.13
C GLU A 75 14.81 -12.81 -16.34
N PHE A 76 14.10 -12.43 -15.27
CA PHE A 76 13.02 -11.44 -15.35
C PHE A 76 13.52 -10.05 -15.76
N GLU A 77 14.71 -9.64 -15.32
CA GLU A 77 15.34 -8.39 -15.77
C GLU A 77 15.77 -8.47 -17.25
N GLU A 78 16.29 -9.60 -17.71
CA GLU A 78 16.63 -9.82 -19.12
C GLU A 78 15.39 -9.77 -20.01
N TYR A 79 14.29 -10.43 -19.63
CA TYR A 79 13.04 -10.37 -20.39
C TYR A 79 12.51 -8.94 -20.50
N GLN A 80 12.59 -8.17 -19.42
CA GLN A 80 12.17 -6.76 -19.44
C GLN A 80 13.03 -5.93 -20.40
N LYS A 81 14.35 -6.15 -20.44
CA LYS A 81 15.26 -5.49 -21.40
C LYS A 81 14.99 -5.91 -22.83
N PHE A 82 14.80 -7.22 -23.06
CA PHE A 82 14.50 -7.79 -24.38
C PHE A 82 13.22 -7.20 -24.98
N LEU A 83 12.19 -7.05 -24.15
CA LEU A 83 10.91 -6.46 -24.54
C LEU A 83 10.91 -4.91 -24.49
N GLN A 84 12.05 -4.28 -24.20
CA GLN A 84 12.18 -2.82 -24.03
C GLN A 84 11.17 -2.22 -23.04
N LEU A 85 10.82 -2.99 -22.01
CA LEU A 85 9.93 -2.55 -20.95
C LEU A 85 10.71 -1.71 -19.94
N LYS A 86 10.00 -0.78 -19.29
CA LYS A 86 10.53 -0.10 -18.11
C LYS A 86 10.92 -1.17 -17.07
N PRO A 87 12.05 -1.04 -16.35
CA PRO A 87 12.38 -1.99 -15.29
C PRO A 87 11.35 -1.94 -14.17
N HIS A 88 10.70 -3.07 -13.89
CA HIS A 88 9.78 -3.25 -12.78
C HIS A 88 10.37 -4.21 -11.77
N LYS A 89 10.09 -3.92 -10.49
CA LYS A 89 10.41 -4.80 -9.38
C LYS A 89 9.12 -5.36 -8.80
N LEU A 90 9.06 -6.68 -8.65
CA LEU A 90 7.95 -7.32 -7.94
C LEU A 90 8.08 -6.98 -6.45
N LEU A 91 7.08 -6.27 -5.93
CA LEU A 91 6.99 -5.95 -4.50
C LEU A 91 6.24 -7.05 -3.78
N ARG A 92 6.70 -7.39 -2.57
CA ARG A 92 5.99 -8.33 -1.71
C ARG A 92 4.58 -7.79 -1.44
N PRO A 93 3.52 -8.58 -1.69
CA PRO A 93 2.20 -8.27 -1.19
C PRO A 93 2.28 -8.27 0.34
N ALA A 94 2.23 -7.09 0.96
CA ALA A 94 2.38 -6.95 2.40
C ALA A 94 1.27 -6.07 2.95
N GLN A 95 0.72 -6.47 4.09
CA GLN A 95 -0.36 -5.77 4.78
C GLN A 95 0.00 -4.30 5.10
N THR A 96 1.29 -4.02 5.29
CA THR A 96 1.83 -2.68 5.61
C THR A 96 2.37 -1.89 4.40
N ARG A 97 2.39 -2.47 3.20
CA ARG A 97 2.77 -1.74 1.96
C ARG A 97 1.54 -1.65 1.07
N TRP A 98 0.69 -0.71 1.45
CA TRP A 98 -0.73 -0.55 1.14
C TRP A 98 -1.12 -0.55 -0.34
N LEU A 99 -0.15 -0.28 -1.23
CA LEU A 99 -0.31 -0.27 -2.68
C LEU A 99 0.36 -1.47 -3.35
N SER A 100 0.89 -2.45 -2.63
CA SER A 100 1.60 -3.58 -3.26
C SER A 100 0.72 -4.30 -4.28
N LEU A 101 -0.58 -4.43 -4.01
CA LEU A 101 -1.53 -4.98 -4.97
C LEU A 101 -1.76 -4.04 -6.16
N GLN A 102 -1.98 -2.73 -5.92
CA GLN A 102 -2.10 -1.74 -7.00
C GLN A 102 -0.85 -1.72 -7.88
N ILE A 103 0.35 -1.70 -7.29
CA ILE A 103 1.63 -1.71 -8.00
C ILE A 103 1.78 -3.01 -8.80
N SER A 104 1.36 -4.17 -8.25
CA SER A 104 1.30 -5.42 -9.03
C SER A 104 0.38 -5.33 -10.26
N PHE A 105 -0.67 -4.51 -10.23
CA PHE A 105 -1.58 -4.28 -11.37
C PHE A 105 -1.15 -3.14 -12.30
N GLU A 106 -0.58 -2.06 -11.79
CA GLU A 106 -0.02 -0.96 -12.61
C GLU A 106 1.16 -1.44 -13.45
N ASN A 107 1.94 -2.40 -12.94
CA ASN A 107 2.96 -3.12 -13.71
C ASN A 107 2.41 -3.89 -14.93
N ARG A 108 1.08 -4.01 -15.09
CA ARG A 108 0.42 -4.61 -16.27
C ARG A 108 -0.18 -3.61 -17.25
N LYS A 109 -0.27 -2.32 -16.92
CA LYS A 109 -0.91 -1.32 -17.80
C LYS A 109 -0.10 -0.96 -19.06
N ILE A 110 1.02 -1.64 -19.34
CA ILE A 110 1.87 -1.34 -20.50
C ILE A 110 1.40 -2.02 -21.80
N ASN A 111 0.43 -2.95 -21.81
CA ASN A 111 0.09 -3.67 -23.06
C ASN A 111 -1.40 -3.88 -23.32
N LEU A 112 -2.19 -2.81 -23.42
CA LEU A 112 -3.53 -2.90 -24.03
C LEU A 112 -3.81 -1.82 -25.10
N GLU A 113 -2.81 -1.06 -25.54
CA GLU A 113 -2.95 -0.15 -26.70
C GLU A 113 -2.41 -0.75 -28.02
N HIS A 114 -2.02 -2.03 -28.02
CA HIS A 114 -1.48 -2.72 -29.20
C HIS A 114 -2.09 -4.11 -29.47
N ILE A 115 -3.36 -4.32 -29.11
CA ILE A 115 -4.19 -5.42 -29.64
C ILE A 115 -5.49 -4.83 -30.18
#